data_AF-A0A9W4T2X2-F1
#
_entry.id   AF-A0A9W4T2X2-F1
#
_cell.length_a   1.000
_cell.length_b   1.000
_cell.length_c   1.000
_cell.angle_alpha   90.00
_cell.angle_beta   90.00
_cell.angle_gamma   90.00
#
_symmetry.space_group_name_H-M   'P 1'
#
loop_
_entity.id
_entity.type
_entity.pdbx_description
1 polymer ?
#
loop_
_entity_poly.entity_id
_entity_poly.type
_entity_poly.pdbx_seq_one_letter_code
_entity_poly.pdbx_strand_id
1 'polypeptide(L)'
;MASIDQINNRSETSNDRQKRLNQIRQRNYKRRRINNNIDIRYDLGSINQLCLNCGAKLLPLLNPPPYLMNLYTSSESEANSFRKNVRSYNSLLAYTSFGTNVNDEFQSKGVSNFSIHGQVYHLIGPLLPKEGQVSRFAQLYIYDTEYEIRNCLNLMQNLNATILKNLQNMLNIINPYIHIFRQARDIFQTSETSNISMLIHNNRIQNLYSYSVPTSSEVAALMIGDKHDIEPLNRDILLKTREGGLQRISELHPSYDALHYVLLFPKGDDGWHTDIPLTEPGARKRVTQMQFYSYRLQIRNGD
;
A
#
# COMPACT_ATOMS: atom_id res chain seq x y z
N MET A 1 26.16 55.56 16.65
CA MET A 1 25.79 55.94 15.26
C MET A 1 25.68 54.67 14.45
N ALA A 2 24.49 54.39 13.93
CA ALA A 2 24.14 53.20 13.16
C ALA A 2 24.57 53.31 11.69
N SER A 3 24.81 52.16 11.04
CA SER A 3 24.44 51.81 9.64
C SER A 3 25.43 50.83 9.01
N ILE A 4 25.09 49.85 8.17
CA ILE A 4 23.87 49.08 7.85
C ILE A 4 24.40 47.99 6.88
N ASP A 5 23.96 46.75 7.05
CA ASP A 5 24.10 45.69 6.06
C ASP A 5 23.45 46.10 4.73
N GLN A 6 24.19 46.03 3.62
CA GLN A 6 23.58 46.01 2.28
C GLN A 6 23.90 44.69 1.60
N ILE A 7 23.06 43.70 1.94
CA ILE A 7 22.80 42.51 1.14
C ILE A 7 22.19 42.97 -0.19
N ASN A 8 22.91 42.74 -1.28
CA ASN A 8 22.40 42.92 -2.64
C ASN A 8 21.28 41.91 -2.93
N ASN A 9 20.03 42.26 -2.60
CA ASN A 9 18.83 41.62 -3.11
C ASN A 9 18.65 41.97 -4.59
N ARG A 10 19.22 41.18 -5.50
CA ARG A 10 18.76 41.16 -6.90
C ARG A 10 17.63 40.12 -7.01
N SER A 11 16.40 40.61 -7.16
CA SER A 11 15.24 39.80 -7.51
C SER A 11 15.48 39.11 -8.86
N GLU A 12 15.71 37.80 -8.84
CA GLU A 12 15.85 36.97 -10.04
C GLU A 12 14.53 37.02 -10.84
N THR A 13 14.58 37.49 -12.09
CA THR A 13 13.36 37.58 -12.90
C THR A 13 12.88 36.17 -13.26
N SER A 14 11.57 36.00 -13.52
CA SER A 14 11.00 34.70 -13.93
C SER A 14 11.73 34.12 -15.16
N ASN A 15 12.28 34.98 -16.02
CA ASN A 15 12.98 34.58 -17.23
C ASN A 15 14.41 34.07 -16.93
N ASP A 16 15.08 34.68 -15.95
CA ASP A 16 16.40 34.24 -15.47
C ASP A 16 16.30 32.88 -14.76
N ARG A 17 15.25 32.69 -13.95
CA ARG A 17 14.93 31.40 -13.31
C ARG A 17 14.66 30.31 -14.35
N GLN A 18 13.92 30.63 -15.42
CA GLN A 18 13.64 29.69 -16.52
C GLN A 18 14.92 29.29 -17.27
N LYS A 19 15.80 30.26 -17.58
CA LYS A 19 17.11 30.00 -18.21
C LYS A 19 18.00 29.12 -17.35
N ARG A 20 18.05 29.38 -16.04
CA ARG A 20 18.82 28.57 -15.08
C ARG A 20 18.30 27.13 -15.00
N LEU A 21 16.98 26.93 -14.94
CA LEU A 21 16.36 25.60 -14.95
C LEU A 21 16.62 24.84 -16.25
N ASN A 22 16.61 25.53 -17.40
CA ASN A 22 16.93 24.93 -18.70
C ASN A 22 18.41 24.54 -18.81
N GLN A 23 19.33 25.34 -18.29
CA GLN A 23 20.76 24.99 -18.23
C GLN A 23 21.03 23.80 -17.31
N ILE A 24 20.34 23.71 -16.16
CA ILE A 24 20.42 22.55 -15.27
C ILE A 24 19.88 21.29 -15.97
N ARG A 25 18.74 21.39 -16.68
CA ARG A 25 18.18 20.28 -17.48
C ARG A 25 19.14 19.81 -18.56
N GLN A 26 19.78 20.71 -19.31
CA GLN A 26 20.75 20.34 -20.35
C GLN A 26 22.03 19.71 -19.76
N ARG A 27 22.52 20.20 -18.62
CA ARG A 27 23.65 19.59 -17.91
C ARG A 27 23.32 18.18 -17.41
N ASN A 28 22.12 17.98 -16.86
CA ASN A 28 21.65 16.66 -16.41
C ASN A 28 21.46 15.69 -17.58
N TYR A 29 20.98 16.17 -18.74
CA TYR A 29 20.88 15.37 -19.96
C TYR A 29 22.24 14.93 -20.50
N LYS A 30 23.24 15.83 -20.51
CA LYS A 30 24.62 15.48 -20.91
C LYS A 30 25.30 14.52 -19.94
N ARG A 31 25.10 14.65 -18.62
CA ARG A 31 25.61 13.69 -17.61
C ARG A 31 25.01 12.29 -17.79
N ARG A 32 23.71 12.18 -18.11
CA ARG A 32 23.08 10.89 -18.43
C ARG A 32 23.69 10.20 -19.64
N ARG A 33 24.16 10.96 -20.64
CA ARG A 33 24.75 10.40 -21.86
C ARG A 33 26.20 9.92 -21.68
N ILE A 34 26.95 10.51 -20.75
CA ILE A 34 28.34 10.11 -20.46
C ILE A 34 28.39 8.82 -19.62
N ASN A 35 27.38 8.56 -18.79
CA ASN A 35 27.30 7.32 -17.99
C ASN A 35 26.84 6.07 -18.78
N ASN A 36 26.49 6.21 -20.07
CA ASN A 36 26.06 5.09 -20.91
C ASN A 36 27.22 4.32 -21.60
N ASN A 37 28.48 4.69 -21.33
CA ASN A 37 29.66 4.02 -21.89
C ASN A 37 30.53 3.33 -20.82
N ILE A 38 29.89 2.59 -19.91
CA ILE A 38 30.59 1.64 -19.05
C ILE A 38 29.98 0.27 -19.33
N ASP A 39 30.77 -0.60 -19.96
CA ASP A 39 30.52 -2.03 -20.07
C ASP A 39 30.34 -2.60 -18.66
N ILE A 40 29.11 -2.90 -18.28
CA ILE A 40 28.79 -3.69 -17.10
C ILE A 40 28.31 -5.04 -17.61
N ARG A 41 29.20 -6.03 -17.48
CA ARG A 41 28.91 -7.45 -17.62
C ARG A 41 27.63 -7.78 -16.86
N TYR A 42 26.72 -8.46 -17.54
CA TYR A 42 25.47 -8.98 -17.00
C TYR A 42 25.71 -9.79 -15.73
N ASP A 43 25.32 -9.24 -14.60
CA ASP A 43 25.08 -9.99 -13.37
C ASP A 43 23.57 -9.93 -13.10
N LEU A 44 22.87 -11.01 -13.41
CA LEU A 44 21.44 -11.23 -13.18
C LEU A 44 21.14 -11.47 -11.67
N GLY A 45 21.82 -10.73 -10.78
CA GLY A 45 21.91 -11.04 -9.35
C GLY A 45 21.64 -9.89 -8.38
N SER A 46 21.32 -8.67 -8.85
CA SER A 46 20.94 -7.57 -7.95
C SER A 46 19.86 -6.70 -8.59
N ILE A 47 18.62 -6.86 -8.16
CA ILE A 47 17.61 -5.82 -8.36
C ILE A 47 18.19 -4.56 -7.73
N ASN A 48 18.57 -3.59 -8.56
CA ASN A 48 19.17 -2.34 -8.10
C ASN A 48 18.30 -1.75 -6.97
N GLN A 49 18.83 -1.82 -5.74
CA GLN A 49 18.27 -1.24 -4.51
C GLN A 49 18.22 0.30 -4.55
N LEU A 50 18.72 0.88 -5.63
CA LEU A 50 18.83 2.31 -5.84
C LEU A 50 17.58 2.86 -6.52
N CYS A 51 16.97 3.86 -5.91
CA CYS A 51 16.03 4.75 -6.57
C CYS A 51 16.76 5.56 -7.65
N LEU A 52 16.53 5.27 -8.93
CA LEU A 52 17.18 5.92 -10.06
C LEU A 52 16.91 7.43 -10.12
N ASN A 53 15.76 7.86 -9.59
CA ASN A 53 15.35 9.26 -9.60
C ASN A 53 15.91 10.07 -8.41
N CYS A 54 16.35 9.40 -7.34
CA CYS A 54 16.57 10.07 -6.07
C CYS A 54 17.80 9.58 -5.28
N GLY A 55 18.53 8.58 -5.76
CA GLY A 55 19.75 8.04 -5.14
C GLY A 55 19.51 7.26 -3.85
N ALA A 56 18.29 7.21 -3.32
CA ALA A 56 18.01 6.47 -2.10
C ALA A 56 18.26 4.97 -2.31
N LYS A 57 19.06 4.36 -1.45
CA LYS A 57 19.16 2.90 -1.33
C LYS A 57 18.05 2.42 -0.40
N LEU A 58 17.15 1.61 -0.94
CA LEU A 58 16.03 0.98 -0.25
C LEU A 58 16.18 -0.53 -0.28
N LEU A 59 15.40 -1.21 0.56
CA LEU A 59 15.37 -2.66 0.59
C LEU A 59 14.84 -3.23 -0.73
N PRO A 60 15.32 -4.41 -1.18
CA PRO A 60 14.80 -5.07 -2.37
C PRO A 60 13.28 -5.25 -2.32
N LEU A 61 12.62 -5.12 -3.47
CA LEU A 61 11.20 -5.46 -3.57
C LEU A 61 11.04 -6.99 -3.49
N LEU A 62 10.00 -7.44 -2.79
CA LEU A 62 9.63 -8.85 -2.81
C LEU A 62 9.05 -9.19 -4.19
N ASN A 63 9.53 -10.28 -4.78
CA ASN A 63 8.95 -10.77 -6.02
C ASN A 63 7.49 -11.18 -5.80
N PRO A 64 6.58 -10.80 -6.72
CA PRO A 64 5.22 -11.31 -6.72
C PRO A 64 5.19 -12.84 -6.80
N PRO A 65 4.17 -13.51 -6.26
CA PRO A 65 3.99 -14.94 -6.45
C PRO A 65 3.89 -15.30 -7.95
N PRO A 66 4.31 -16.51 -8.37
CA PRO A 66 4.37 -16.89 -9.78
C PRO A 66 3.07 -16.68 -10.56
N TYR A 67 1.92 -17.02 -9.96
CA TYR A 67 0.62 -16.82 -10.60
C TYR A 67 0.33 -15.33 -10.87
N LEU A 68 0.56 -14.47 -9.87
CA LEU A 68 0.36 -13.03 -10.02
C LEU A 68 1.38 -12.40 -10.98
N MET A 69 2.62 -12.88 -10.97
CA MET A 69 3.65 -12.44 -11.92
C MET A 69 3.24 -12.76 -13.35
N ASN A 70 2.73 -13.96 -13.62
CA ASN A 70 2.21 -14.35 -14.93
C ASN A 70 1.06 -13.43 -15.38
N LEU A 71 0.14 -13.10 -14.48
CA LEU A 71 -0.94 -12.16 -14.76
C LEU A 71 -0.43 -10.74 -15.10
N TYR A 72 0.69 -10.32 -14.52
CA TYR A 72 1.31 -9.02 -14.83
C TYR A 72 2.07 -8.98 -16.16
N THR A 73 2.71 -10.07 -16.58
CA THR A 73 3.66 -10.02 -17.71
C THR A 73 3.25 -10.82 -18.94
N SER A 74 2.44 -11.87 -18.79
CA SER A 74 2.07 -12.74 -19.90
C SER A 74 1.25 -12.00 -20.96
N SER A 75 1.47 -12.34 -22.24
CA SER A 75 0.69 -11.79 -23.36
C SER A 75 -0.63 -12.53 -23.63
N GLU A 76 -0.96 -13.53 -22.81
CA GLU A 76 -2.20 -14.30 -22.94
C GLU A 76 -3.47 -13.45 -22.70
N SER A 77 -4.60 -13.92 -23.24
CA SER A 77 -5.89 -13.23 -23.14
C SER A 77 -6.36 -13.06 -21.69
N GLU A 78 -6.12 -14.06 -20.83
CA GLU A 78 -6.44 -14.02 -19.40
C GLU A 78 -5.67 -12.90 -18.69
N ALA A 79 -4.35 -12.86 -18.86
CA ALA A 79 -3.48 -11.86 -18.27
C ALA A 79 -3.80 -10.44 -18.79
N ASN A 80 -4.10 -10.29 -20.08
CA ASN A 80 -4.59 -9.04 -20.66
C ASN A 80 -5.92 -8.57 -20.05
N SER A 81 -6.87 -9.49 -19.86
CA SER A 81 -8.16 -9.20 -19.23
C SER A 81 -7.99 -8.79 -17.77
N PHE A 82 -7.12 -9.48 -17.04
CA PHE A 82 -6.76 -9.12 -15.67
C PHE A 82 -6.16 -7.72 -15.60
N ARG A 83 -5.15 -7.40 -16.41
CA ARG A 83 -4.50 -6.06 -16.38
C ARG A 83 -5.47 -4.93 -16.68
N LYS A 84 -6.42 -5.13 -17.61
CA LYS A 84 -7.49 -4.16 -17.89
C LYS A 84 -8.38 -3.89 -16.66
N ASN A 85 -8.55 -4.88 -15.80
CA ASN A 85 -9.46 -4.85 -14.64
C ASN A 85 -8.74 -4.93 -13.28
N VAL A 86 -7.41 -4.73 -13.23
CA VAL A 86 -6.59 -5.01 -12.03
C VAL A 86 -7.06 -4.21 -10.81
N ARG A 87 -7.53 -2.97 -11.02
CA ARG A 87 -8.08 -2.12 -9.96
C ARG A 87 -9.35 -2.70 -9.35
N SER A 88 -10.22 -3.28 -10.18
CA SER A 88 -11.45 -3.93 -9.75
C SER A 88 -11.14 -5.18 -8.93
N TYR A 89 -10.21 -6.02 -9.39
CA TYR A 89 -9.73 -7.16 -8.61
C TYR A 89 -9.13 -6.73 -7.27
N ASN A 90 -8.26 -5.72 -7.27
CA ASN A 90 -7.67 -5.21 -6.03
C ASN A 90 -8.76 -4.69 -5.06
N SER A 91 -9.75 -3.98 -5.58
CA SER A 91 -10.84 -3.42 -4.76
C SER A 91 -11.68 -4.51 -4.09
N LEU A 92 -11.91 -5.63 -4.77
CA LEU A 92 -12.61 -6.79 -4.19
C LEU A 92 -11.77 -7.53 -3.13
N LEU A 93 -10.44 -7.46 -3.22
CA LEU A 93 -9.52 -8.13 -2.32
C LEU A 93 -9.07 -7.24 -1.14
N ALA A 94 -9.41 -5.94 -1.15
CA ALA A 94 -8.97 -4.99 -0.14
C ALA A 94 -9.62 -5.26 1.23
N TYR A 95 -8.86 -5.07 2.31
CA TYR A 95 -9.37 -5.19 3.68
C TYR A 95 -9.96 -3.88 4.19
N THR A 96 -9.70 -2.79 3.47
CA THR A 96 -10.05 -1.43 3.85
C THR A 96 -10.91 -0.80 2.78
N SER A 97 -11.87 0.00 3.23
CA SER A 97 -12.67 0.86 2.37
C SER A 97 -11.94 2.17 2.09
N PHE A 98 -12.31 2.80 0.99
CA PHE A 98 -11.82 4.11 0.59
C PHE A 98 -12.82 5.18 1.04
N GLY A 99 -12.38 6.13 1.85
CA GLY A 99 -13.19 7.25 2.30
C GLY A 99 -12.80 8.55 1.59
N THR A 100 -13.79 9.27 1.08
CA THR A 100 -13.64 10.64 0.58
C THR A 100 -14.84 11.48 0.98
N ASN A 101 -14.62 12.76 1.26
CA ASN A 101 -15.68 13.75 1.22
C ASN A 101 -15.99 14.05 -0.24
N VAL A 102 -17.06 13.44 -0.75
CA VAL A 102 -17.58 13.72 -2.09
C VAL A 102 -18.45 14.97 -1.97
N ASN A 103 -18.05 16.04 -2.64
CA ASN A 103 -18.91 17.21 -2.75
C ASN A 103 -19.90 16.97 -3.90
N ASP A 104 -21.14 16.58 -3.56
CA ASP A 104 -22.23 16.39 -4.52
C ASP A 104 -22.75 17.69 -5.14
N GLU A 105 -22.28 18.85 -4.67
CA GLU A 105 -22.66 20.18 -5.18
C GLU A 105 -22.32 20.39 -6.66
N PHE A 106 -21.42 19.58 -7.23
CA PHE A 106 -20.98 19.69 -8.63
C PHE A 106 -21.63 18.69 -9.59
N GLN A 107 -22.77 18.06 -9.23
CA GLN A 107 -23.56 17.28 -10.19
C GLN A 107 -24.30 18.21 -11.19
N SER A 108 -23.54 18.86 -12.08
CA SER A 108 -24.10 19.58 -13.22
C SER A 108 -24.66 18.61 -14.27
N LYS A 109 -25.71 19.02 -14.99
CA LYS A 109 -26.23 18.28 -16.16
C LYS A 109 -25.17 18.29 -17.29
N GLY A 110 -24.31 17.28 -17.32
CA GLY A 110 -23.19 17.10 -18.24
C GLY A 110 -22.40 15.82 -17.93
N VAL A 111 -21.21 15.63 -18.51
CA VAL A 111 -20.32 14.48 -18.20
C VAL A 111 -20.12 14.39 -16.69
N SER A 112 -20.39 13.20 -16.13
CA SER A 112 -20.33 12.96 -14.68
C SER A 112 -18.92 13.28 -14.15
N ASN A 113 -18.82 14.37 -13.40
CA ASN A 113 -17.60 14.79 -12.71
C ASN A 113 -17.84 14.61 -11.22
N PHE A 114 -17.11 13.70 -10.58
CA PHE A 114 -17.01 13.65 -9.12
C PHE A 114 -15.81 14.48 -8.67
N SER A 115 -16.01 15.34 -7.67
CA SER A 115 -14.94 16.14 -7.08
C SER A 115 -14.66 15.62 -5.67
N ILE A 116 -13.42 15.17 -5.45
CA ILE A 116 -12.94 14.76 -4.13
C ILE A 116 -12.38 16.00 -3.45
N HIS A 117 -12.98 16.40 -2.32
CA HIS A 117 -12.45 17.48 -1.50
C HIS A 117 -11.68 16.90 -0.30
N GLY A 118 -10.45 17.40 -0.11
CA GLY A 118 -9.58 17.00 1.00
C GLY A 118 -8.64 15.83 0.66
N GLN A 119 -8.21 15.10 1.69
CA GLN A 119 -7.33 13.96 1.56
C GLN A 119 -8.14 12.68 1.37
N VAL A 120 -7.61 11.78 0.55
CA VAL A 120 -8.03 10.39 0.48
C VAL A 120 -7.54 9.66 1.72
N TYR A 121 -8.39 8.86 2.36
CA TYR A 121 -8.00 8.05 3.51
C TYR A 121 -8.59 6.64 3.44
N HIS A 122 -7.86 5.68 4.01
CA HIS A 122 -8.33 4.30 4.16
C HIS A 122 -9.07 4.15 5.49
N LEU A 123 -10.24 3.50 5.43
CA LEU A 123 -11.07 3.20 6.59
C LEU A 123 -11.16 1.69 6.79
N ILE A 124 -11.05 1.24 8.04
CA ILE A 124 -11.27 -0.15 8.43
C ILE A 124 -12.36 -0.24 9.49
N GLY A 125 -13.17 -1.28 9.41
CA GLY A 125 -14.30 -1.50 10.30
C GLY A 125 -14.08 -2.60 11.33
N PRO A 126 -15.09 -2.90 12.16
CA PRO A 126 -15.07 -4.03 13.06
C PRO A 126 -14.92 -5.37 12.31
N LEU A 127 -14.50 -6.40 13.05
CA LEU A 127 -14.25 -7.75 12.53
C LEU A 127 -15.50 -8.41 11.95
N LEU A 128 -16.67 -8.15 12.54
CA LEU A 128 -17.96 -8.64 12.08
C LEU A 128 -18.86 -7.48 11.63
N PRO A 129 -19.76 -7.71 10.67
CA PRO A 129 -20.77 -6.73 10.32
C PRO A 129 -21.68 -6.43 11.51
N LYS A 130 -22.40 -5.31 11.49
CA LYS A 130 -23.53 -5.13 12.42
C LYS A 130 -24.63 -6.15 12.09
N GLU A 131 -25.46 -6.49 13.06
CA GLU A 131 -26.58 -7.39 12.82
C GLU A 131 -27.45 -6.89 11.65
N GLY A 132 -27.80 -7.82 10.75
CA GLY A 132 -28.57 -7.52 9.53
C GLY A 132 -27.81 -6.76 8.44
N GLN A 133 -26.53 -6.41 8.62
CA GLN A 133 -25.72 -5.78 7.57
C GLN A 133 -24.92 -6.80 6.78
N VAL A 134 -24.71 -6.51 5.48
CA VAL A 134 -23.86 -7.31 4.60
C VAL A 134 -22.38 -7.09 4.97
N SER A 135 -21.60 -8.16 5.03
CA SER A 135 -20.16 -8.11 5.25
C SER A 135 -19.44 -7.38 4.10
N ARG A 136 -18.42 -6.58 4.44
CA ARG A 136 -17.61 -5.85 3.46
C ARG A 136 -16.12 -5.87 3.84
N PHE A 137 -15.25 -5.79 2.83
CA PHE A 137 -13.80 -5.68 3.00
C PHE A 137 -13.23 -6.77 3.92
N ALA A 138 -12.50 -6.43 4.99
CA ALA A 138 -11.92 -7.39 5.94
C ALA A 138 -12.93 -8.43 6.47
N GLN A 139 -14.20 -8.05 6.62
CA GLN A 139 -15.25 -8.93 7.13
C GLN A 139 -15.57 -10.10 6.20
N LEU A 140 -15.26 -9.99 4.90
CA LEU A 140 -15.45 -11.07 3.92
C LEU A 140 -14.57 -12.29 4.24
N TYR A 141 -13.40 -12.05 4.84
CA TYR A 141 -12.47 -13.09 5.25
C TYR A 141 -12.88 -13.76 6.57
N ILE A 142 -13.89 -13.22 7.26
CA ILE A 142 -14.33 -13.65 8.58
C ILE A 142 -15.74 -14.24 8.57
N TYR A 143 -16.72 -13.48 8.09
CA TYR A 143 -18.14 -13.79 8.29
C TYR A 143 -18.76 -14.66 7.18
N ASP A 144 -18.38 -14.44 5.91
CA ASP A 144 -19.03 -15.11 4.76
C ASP A 144 -17.99 -15.71 3.80
N THR A 145 -17.25 -16.71 4.29
CA THR A 145 -16.20 -17.35 3.49
C THR A 145 -16.73 -18.35 2.47
N GLU A 146 -17.96 -18.85 2.63
CA GLU A 146 -18.54 -19.85 1.73
C GLU A 146 -19.09 -19.20 0.44
N TYR A 147 -19.66 -17.99 0.54
CA TYR A 147 -20.19 -17.26 -0.61
C TYR A 147 -19.33 -16.06 -1.04
N GLU A 148 -18.10 -15.95 -0.54
CA GLU A 148 -17.18 -14.83 -0.78
C GLU A 148 -17.08 -14.47 -2.27
N ILE A 149 -16.80 -15.46 -3.15
CA ILE A 149 -16.66 -15.25 -4.59
C ILE A 149 -17.97 -14.73 -5.22
N ARG A 150 -19.10 -15.35 -4.85
CA ARG A 150 -20.42 -14.98 -5.40
C ARG A 150 -20.78 -13.55 -5.00
N ASN A 151 -20.56 -13.21 -3.73
CA ASN A 151 -20.83 -11.88 -3.20
C ASN A 151 -19.92 -10.84 -3.86
N CYS A 152 -18.63 -11.13 -4.03
CA CYS A 152 -17.68 -10.24 -4.71
C CYS A 152 -18.06 -10.00 -6.18
N LEU A 153 -18.44 -11.04 -6.92
CA LEU A 153 -18.84 -10.90 -8.33
C LEU A 153 -20.16 -10.14 -8.51
N ASN A 154 -21.06 -10.21 -7.52
CA ASN A 154 -22.28 -9.40 -7.53
C ASN A 154 -21.98 -7.91 -7.36
N LEU A 155 -20.86 -7.54 -6.70
CA LEU A 155 -20.44 -6.14 -6.52
C LEU A 155 -19.82 -5.55 -7.78
N MET A 156 -19.13 -6.37 -8.60
CA MET A 156 -18.46 -5.91 -9.82
C MET A 156 -18.74 -6.88 -10.97
N GLN A 157 -19.62 -6.45 -11.87
CA GLN A 157 -19.99 -7.21 -13.06
C GLN A 157 -18.79 -7.31 -14.03
N ASN A 158 -18.75 -8.40 -14.81
CA ASN A 158 -17.78 -8.65 -15.89
C ASN A 158 -16.34 -8.97 -15.47
N LEU A 159 -16.11 -9.43 -14.23
CA LEU A 159 -14.83 -10.01 -13.84
C LEU A 159 -14.80 -11.51 -14.09
N ASN A 160 -13.63 -12.02 -14.48
CA ASN A 160 -13.39 -13.45 -14.59
C ASN A 160 -13.31 -14.07 -13.18
N ALA A 161 -14.28 -14.92 -12.86
CA ALA A 161 -14.42 -15.61 -11.58
C ALA A 161 -13.24 -16.54 -11.27
N THR A 162 -12.68 -17.20 -12.29
CA THR A 162 -11.53 -18.11 -12.15
C THR A 162 -10.30 -17.33 -11.70
N ILE A 163 -10.05 -16.15 -12.28
CA ILE A 163 -8.94 -15.29 -11.86
C ILE A 163 -9.12 -14.88 -10.39
N LEU A 164 -10.32 -14.42 -10.01
CA LEU A 164 -10.59 -14.01 -8.63
C LEU A 164 -10.34 -15.17 -7.64
N LYS A 165 -10.87 -16.35 -7.95
CA LYS A 165 -10.70 -17.56 -7.14
C LYS A 165 -9.22 -17.93 -6.97
N ASN A 166 -8.46 -17.90 -8.06
CA ASN A 166 -7.03 -18.22 -8.04
C ASN A 166 -6.22 -17.17 -7.26
N LEU A 167 -6.58 -15.89 -7.37
CA LEU A 167 -5.99 -14.82 -6.56
C LEU A 167 -6.27 -15.01 -5.08
N GLN A 168 -7.52 -15.33 -4.69
CA GLN A 168 -7.87 -15.62 -3.31
C GLN A 168 -7.12 -16.84 -2.78
N ASN A 169 -7.07 -17.94 -3.54
CA ASN A 169 -6.32 -19.14 -3.17
C ASN A 169 -4.84 -18.85 -2.94
N MET A 170 -4.23 -18.08 -3.85
CA MET A 170 -2.85 -17.64 -3.72
C MET A 170 -2.65 -16.80 -2.46
N LEU A 171 -3.49 -15.78 -2.24
CA LEU A 171 -3.38 -14.88 -1.09
C LEU A 171 -3.63 -15.60 0.23
N ASN A 172 -4.54 -16.58 0.28
CA ASN A 172 -4.78 -17.43 1.44
C ASN A 172 -3.53 -18.19 1.90
N ILE A 173 -2.60 -18.49 0.98
CA ILE A 173 -1.36 -19.21 1.28
C ILE A 173 -0.26 -18.28 1.79
N ILE A 174 -0.22 -17.03 1.31
CA ILE A 174 0.97 -16.17 1.47
C ILE A 174 0.75 -14.89 2.28
N ASN A 175 -0.50 -14.43 2.43
CA ASN A 175 -0.78 -13.09 2.96
C ASN A 175 -1.06 -13.15 4.46
N PRO A 176 -0.18 -12.62 5.33
CA PRO A 176 -0.30 -12.77 6.78
C PRO A 176 -1.56 -12.13 7.37
N TYR A 177 -2.11 -11.09 6.75
CA TYR A 177 -3.36 -10.48 7.22
C TYR A 177 -4.56 -11.43 6.99
N ILE A 178 -4.59 -12.13 5.86
CA ILE A 178 -5.65 -13.13 5.62
C ILE A 178 -5.56 -14.25 6.65
N HIS A 179 -4.36 -14.69 6.99
CA HIS A 179 -4.18 -15.72 8.02
C HIS A 179 -4.72 -15.27 9.38
N ILE A 180 -4.49 -14.01 9.80
CA ILE A 180 -5.01 -13.53 11.08
C ILE A 180 -6.54 -13.31 11.04
N PHE A 181 -7.10 -12.85 9.91
CA PHE A 181 -8.56 -12.78 9.75
C PHE A 181 -9.21 -14.17 9.77
N ARG A 182 -8.60 -15.17 9.12
CA ARG A 182 -9.08 -16.55 9.17
C ARG A 182 -8.94 -17.19 10.55
N GLN A 183 -7.90 -16.86 11.31
CA GLN A 183 -7.84 -17.27 12.72
C GLN A 183 -9.00 -16.67 13.54
N ALA A 184 -9.33 -15.40 13.33
CA ALA A 184 -10.49 -14.78 13.98
C ALA A 184 -11.79 -15.51 13.60
N ARG A 185 -11.98 -15.86 12.32
CA ARG A 185 -13.10 -16.69 11.85
C ARG A 185 -13.18 -18.01 12.60
N ASP A 186 -12.07 -18.74 12.67
CA ASP A 186 -12.06 -20.09 13.26
C ASP A 186 -12.43 -20.03 14.76
N ILE A 187 -12.03 -18.97 15.46
CA ILE A 187 -12.44 -18.70 16.83
C ILE A 187 -13.95 -18.42 16.90
N PHE A 188 -14.50 -17.56 16.03
CA PHE A 188 -15.93 -17.27 16.02
C PHE A 188 -16.79 -18.50 15.69
N GLN A 189 -16.30 -19.39 14.82
CA GLN A 189 -16.98 -20.66 14.50
C GLN A 189 -16.97 -21.64 15.67
N THR A 190 -15.95 -21.59 16.54
CA THR A 190 -15.85 -22.45 17.71
C THR A 190 -16.63 -21.88 18.91
N SER A 191 -16.75 -20.56 19.00
CA SER A 191 -17.43 -19.87 20.09
C SER A 191 -18.03 -18.53 19.62
N GLU A 192 -19.32 -18.54 19.29
CA GLU A 192 -20.04 -17.38 18.75
C GLU A 192 -20.11 -16.19 19.73
N THR A 193 -20.00 -16.44 21.03
CA THR A 193 -20.04 -15.41 22.08
C THR A 193 -18.67 -14.79 22.37
N SER A 194 -17.63 -15.16 21.62
CA SER A 194 -16.28 -14.65 21.83
C SER A 194 -16.20 -13.17 21.50
N ASN A 195 -15.82 -12.36 22.48
CA ASN A 195 -15.33 -11.01 22.22
C ASN A 195 -13.87 -11.10 21.80
N ILE A 196 -13.56 -10.62 20.59
CA ILE A 196 -12.24 -10.65 19.99
C ILE A 196 -11.80 -9.22 19.73
N SER A 197 -10.57 -8.92 20.14
CA SER A 197 -9.85 -7.73 19.73
C SER A 197 -8.65 -8.13 18.88
N MET A 198 -8.50 -7.49 17.72
CA MET A 198 -7.35 -7.64 16.83
C MET A 198 -6.56 -6.35 16.82
N LEU A 199 -5.28 -6.41 17.19
CA LEU A 199 -4.37 -5.28 17.17
C LEU A 199 -3.38 -5.45 16.00
N ILE A 200 -3.48 -4.62 14.97
CA ILE A 200 -2.48 -4.57 13.90
C ILE A 200 -1.39 -3.60 14.32
N HIS A 201 -0.15 -4.10 14.37
CA HIS A 201 0.98 -3.37 14.91
C HIS A 201 1.52 -2.31 13.95
N ASN A 202 1.74 -1.09 14.46
CA ASN A 202 2.46 -0.02 13.78
C ASN A 202 3.97 -0.27 13.79
N ASN A 203 4.52 -0.89 14.83
CA ASN A 203 5.96 -1.13 14.95
C ASN A 203 6.25 -2.62 14.85
N ARG A 204 6.62 -3.08 13.65
CA ARG A 204 7.04 -4.47 13.43
C ARG A 204 8.50 -4.57 13.82
N ILE A 205 8.83 -5.50 14.71
CA ILE A 205 10.22 -5.87 14.98
C ILE A 205 10.73 -6.66 13.76
N GLN A 206 10.95 -5.97 12.65
CA GLN A 206 11.71 -6.54 11.55
C GLN A 206 13.18 -6.47 11.93
N ASN A 207 13.85 -7.61 11.91
CA ASN A 207 15.29 -7.61 11.78
C ASN A 207 15.63 -6.81 10.53
N LEU A 208 16.16 -5.59 10.71
CA LEU A 208 16.59 -4.65 9.66
C LEU A 208 17.59 -5.26 8.65
N TYR A 209 18.08 -6.48 8.93
CA TYR A 209 19.07 -7.23 8.18
C TYR A 209 18.49 -8.40 7.36
N SER A 210 17.22 -8.78 7.55
CA SER A 210 16.59 -9.88 6.82
C SER A 210 15.19 -9.47 6.36
N TYR A 211 15.03 -9.23 5.05
CA TYR A 211 13.73 -8.95 4.43
C TYR A 211 12.94 -10.27 4.30
N SER A 212 12.43 -10.77 5.42
CA SER A 212 11.53 -11.93 5.46
C SER A 212 10.10 -11.51 5.14
N VAL A 213 9.34 -12.44 4.56
CA VAL A 213 7.87 -12.29 4.45
C VAL A 213 7.31 -12.18 5.86
N PRO A 214 6.51 -11.14 6.17
CA PRO A 214 5.97 -11.00 7.51
C PRO A 214 5.02 -12.17 7.82
N THR A 215 5.09 -12.65 9.06
CA THR A 215 4.20 -13.69 9.59
C THR A 215 2.95 -13.09 10.22
N SER A 216 1.91 -13.90 10.39
CA SER A 216 0.64 -13.47 10.98
C SER A 216 0.82 -12.82 12.36
N SER A 217 1.70 -13.39 13.20
CA SER A 217 1.99 -12.90 14.55
C SER A 217 2.83 -11.62 14.57
N GLU A 218 3.60 -11.35 13.51
CA GLU A 218 4.35 -10.10 13.38
C GLU A 218 3.44 -8.95 12.93
N VAL A 219 2.42 -9.24 12.11
CA VAL A 219 1.53 -8.20 11.59
C VAL A 219 0.44 -7.80 12.57
N ALA A 220 -0.07 -8.74 13.36
CA ALA A 220 -1.16 -8.51 14.28
C ALA A 220 -1.25 -9.55 15.41
N ALA A 221 -1.86 -9.14 16.52
CA ALA A 221 -2.22 -10.01 17.64
C ALA A 221 -3.74 -10.17 17.75
N LEU A 222 -4.18 -11.38 18.12
CA LEU A 222 -5.57 -11.71 18.45
C LEU A 222 -5.72 -11.93 19.95
N MET A 223 -6.72 -11.31 20.55
CA MET A 223 -7.00 -11.39 21.98
C MET A 223 -8.47 -11.73 22.19
N ILE A 224 -8.74 -12.69 23.09
CA ILE A 224 -10.07 -13.25 23.33
C ILE A 224 -10.52 -12.88 24.75
N GLY A 225 -11.73 -12.34 24.87
CA GLY A 225 -12.40 -11.99 26.12
C GLY A 225 -12.54 -10.48 26.37
N ASP A 226 -13.29 -10.14 27.42
CA ASP A 226 -13.79 -8.77 27.68
C ASP A 226 -12.78 -7.85 28.38
N LYS A 227 -11.66 -8.40 28.87
CA LYS A 227 -10.76 -7.73 29.82
C LYS A 227 -9.43 -7.31 29.20
N HIS A 228 -9.49 -6.50 28.16
CA HIS A 228 -8.27 -6.00 27.55
C HIS A 228 -8.39 -4.48 27.38
N ASP A 229 -8.02 -3.75 28.44
CA ASP A 229 -7.70 -2.32 28.36
C ASP A 229 -6.38 -2.16 27.60
N ILE A 230 -6.40 -2.52 26.32
CA ILE A 230 -5.29 -2.26 25.41
C ILE A 230 -5.46 -0.82 24.99
N GLU A 231 -4.60 0.05 25.50
CA GLU A 231 -4.39 1.33 24.85
C GLU A 231 -3.48 1.08 23.65
N PRO A 232 -3.99 1.18 22.40
CA PRO A 232 -3.16 1.03 21.22
C PRO A 232 -2.00 2.03 21.31
N LEU A 233 -0.77 1.54 21.12
CA LEU A 233 0.39 2.41 21.04
C LEU A 233 0.34 3.19 19.73
N ASN A 234 1.03 4.33 19.66
CA ASN A 234 0.98 5.29 18.56
C ASN A 234 0.70 4.66 17.17
N ARG A 235 -0.50 4.94 16.64
CA ARG A 235 -1.04 4.54 15.32
C ARG A 235 -1.43 3.07 15.14
N ASP A 236 -1.29 2.20 16.15
CA ASP A 236 -1.81 0.84 16.07
C ASP A 236 -3.30 0.85 15.69
N ILE A 237 -3.73 -0.16 14.94
CA ILE A 237 -5.11 -0.29 14.47
C ILE A 237 -5.78 -1.36 15.33
N LEU A 238 -6.74 -0.95 16.16
CA LEU A 238 -7.50 -1.84 17.03
C LEU A 238 -8.86 -2.14 16.40
N LEU A 239 -9.07 -3.38 15.97
CA LEU A 239 -10.37 -3.87 15.51
C LEU A 239 -11.06 -4.64 16.62
N LYS A 240 -12.33 -4.33 16.87
CA LYS A 240 -13.18 -5.06 17.82
C LYS A 240 -14.19 -5.92 17.07
N THR A 241 -14.83 -6.87 17.78
CA THR A 241 -15.85 -7.77 17.21
C THR A 241 -16.91 -7.04 16.39
N ARG A 242 -17.72 -6.16 17.01
CA ARG A 242 -18.76 -5.36 16.35
C ARG A 242 -18.71 -3.86 16.70
N GLU A 243 -17.90 -3.50 17.68
CA GLU A 243 -17.77 -2.13 18.19
C GLU A 243 -16.75 -1.28 17.39
N GLY A 244 -16.69 0.02 17.66
CA GLY A 244 -15.63 0.91 17.18
C GLY A 244 -15.89 1.60 15.84
N GLY A 245 -16.89 1.14 15.07
CA GLY A 245 -17.26 1.76 13.79
C GLY A 245 -16.12 1.75 12.76
N LEU A 246 -16.17 2.66 11.78
CA LEU A 246 -15.10 2.84 10.80
C LEU A 246 -14.01 3.74 11.40
N GLN A 247 -12.77 3.28 11.42
CA GLN A 247 -11.60 4.04 11.86
C GLN A 247 -10.70 4.39 10.68
N ARG A 248 -10.13 5.61 10.69
CA ARG A 248 -9.12 6.03 9.71
C ARG A 248 -7.78 5.41 10.06
N ILE A 249 -7.17 4.76 9.07
CA ILE A 249 -5.79 4.31 9.16
C ILE A 249 -4.89 5.49 8.81
N SER A 250 -3.90 5.75 9.67
CA SER A 250 -2.87 6.74 9.39
C SER A 250 -2.06 6.35 8.15
N GLU A 251 -1.85 7.30 7.24
CA GLU A 251 -1.02 7.13 6.03
C GLU A 251 0.46 6.85 6.37
N LEU A 252 0.84 7.10 7.63
CA LEU A 252 2.17 6.83 8.16
C LEU A 252 2.31 5.41 8.76
N HIS A 253 1.25 4.61 8.72
CA HIS A 253 1.26 3.24 9.23
C HIS A 253 1.86 2.30 8.18
N PRO A 254 2.78 1.37 8.54
CA PRO A 254 3.39 0.47 7.57
C PRO A 254 2.36 -0.38 6.80
N SER A 255 1.31 -0.82 7.46
CA SER A 255 0.22 -1.58 6.82
C SER A 255 -0.72 -0.76 5.93
N TYR A 256 -0.61 0.58 5.88
CA TYR A 256 -1.58 1.45 5.20
C TYR A 256 -1.82 1.04 3.74
N ASP A 257 -0.72 0.84 3.01
CA ASP A 257 -0.79 0.45 1.61
C ASP A 257 -1.16 -1.04 1.46
N ALA A 258 -0.57 -1.92 2.28
CA ALA A 258 -0.79 -3.36 2.16
C ALA A 258 -2.24 -3.77 2.44
N LEU A 259 -2.93 -3.02 3.31
CA LEU A 259 -4.32 -3.29 3.64
C LEU A 259 -5.32 -2.84 2.55
N HIS A 260 -4.87 -2.02 1.59
CA HIS A 260 -5.73 -1.49 0.53
C HIS A 260 -5.30 -1.97 -0.87
N TYR A 261 -4.00 -2.01 -1.14
CA TYR A 261 -3.40 -2.42 -2.41
C TYR A 261 -2.85 -3.85 -2.34
N VAL A 262 -3.71 -4.80 -2.00
CA VAL A 262 -3.35 -6.21 -1.73
C VAL A 262 -2.61 -6.86 -2.91
N LEU A 263 -2.94 -6.53 -4.16
CA LEU A 263 -2.22 -7.08 -5.32
C LEU A 263 -0.83 -6.47 -5.53
N LEU A 264 -0.59 -5.28 -4.99
CA LEU A 264 0.73 -4.63 -5.00
C LEU A 264 1.58 -5.05 -3.79
N PHE A 265 0.94 -5.57 -2.74
CA PHE A 265 1.58 -6.09 -1.51
C PHE A 265 1.04 -7.49 -1.20
N PRO A 266 1.20 -8.47 -2.11
CA PRO A 266 0.55 -9.78 -1.98
C PRO A 266 1.01 -10.55 -0.73
N LYS A 267 2.23 -10.25 -0.25
CA LYS A 267 2.86 -10.86 0.92
C LYS A 267 2.68 -10.02 2.20
N GLY A 268 1.93 -8.92 2.13
CA GLY A 268 1.67 -8.04 3.27
C GLY A 268 2.89 -7.26 3.77
N ASP A 269 3.91 -7.09 2.92
CA ASP A 269 5.09 -6.26 3.18
C ASP A 269 4.70 -4.81 3.50
N ASP A 270 5.59 -4.10 4.18
CA ASP A 270 5.30 -2.75 4.64
C ASP A 270 5.28 -1.75 3.47
N GLY A 271 4.27 -0.88 3.49
CA GLY A 271 4.24 0.35 2.72
C GLY A 271 5.20 1.39 3.29
N TRP A 272 5.04 2.64 2.84
CA TRP A 272 5.87 3.72 3.37
C TRP A 272 5.49 4.04 4.82
N HIS A 273 6.49 4.21 5.68
CA HIS A 273 6.33 4.76 7.03
C HIS A 273 7.52 5.62 7.43
N THR A 274 7.39 6.36 8.54
CA THR A 274 8.36 7.39 8.94
C THR A 274 9.72 6.86 9.38
N ASP A 275 9.83 5.57 9.68
CA ASP A 275 11.01 4.99 10.33
C ASP A 275 11.90 4.19 9.36
N ILE A 276 11.58 4.21 8.06
CA ILE A 276 12.42 3.60 7.03
C ILE A 276 13.76 4.34 6.96
N PRO A 277 14.88 3.66 7.27
CA PRO A 277 16.20 4.28 7.27
C PRO A 277 16.68 4.54 5.84
N LEU A 278 17.34 5.66 5.62
CA LEU A 278 18.08 5.93 4.39
C LEU A 278 19.50 5.38 4.55
N THR A 279 19.98 4.53 3.63
CA THR A 279 21.32 3.92 3.73
C THR A 279 22.47 4.89 3.39
N GLU A 280 22.20 6.12 2.94
CA GLU A 280 23.23 7.08 2.54
C GLU A 280 23.65 8.04 3.67
N PRO A 281 24.95 8.42 3.76
CA PRO A 281 25.42 9.43 4.69
C PRO A 281 24.99 10.83 4.23
N GLY A 282 24.12 11.48 5.01
CA GLY A 282 23.68 12.86 4.79
C GLY A 282 22.85 13.41 5.96
N ALA A 283 22.42 14.67 5.89
CA ALA A 283 21.63 15.30 6.95
C ALA A 283 20.25 14.64 7.16
N ARG A 284 19.70 14.00 6.12
CA ARG A 284 18.44 13.27 6.17
C ARG A 284 18.69 11.79 6.46
N LYS A 285 18.13 11.28 7.56
CA LYS A 285 18.30 9.89 8.01
C LYS A 285 17.18 8.93 7.57
N ARG A 286 16.07 9.45 7.03
CA ARG A 286 14.84 8.70 6.74
C ARG A 286 14.39 8.87 5.30
N VAL A 287 13.84 7.80 4.73
CA VAL A 287 13.30 7.78 3.37
C VAL A 287 12.01 8.60 3.32
N THR A 288 11.92 9.52 2.35
CA THR A 288 10.67 10.26 2.09
C THR A 288 9.69 9.41 1.29
N GLN A 289 8.40 9.68 1.43
CA GLN A 289 7.33 9.00 0.68
C GLN A 289 7.57 9.04 -0.84
N MET A 290 8.04 10.18 -1.36
CA MET A 290 8.39 10.35 -2.78
C MET A 290 9.52 9.40 -3.20
N GLN A 291 10.57 9.25 -2.38
CA GLN A 291 11.68 8.34 -2.67
C GLN A 291 11.21 6.88 -2.65
N PHE A 292 10.36 6.52 -1.69
CA PHE A 292 9.81 5.17 -1.58
C PHE A 292 8.98 4.78 -2.80
N TYR A 293 7.98 5.58 -3.18
CA TYR A 293 7.16 5.24 -4.34
C TYR A 293 7.90 5.39 -5.67
N SER A 294 8.84 6.33 -5.78
CA SER A 294 9.72 6.40 -6.96
C SER A 294 10.51 5.10 -7.10
N TYR A 295 11.07 4.59 -6.02
CA TYR A 295 11.78 3.30 -6.04
C TYR A 295 10.84 2.13 -6.33
N ARG A 296 9.64 2.12 -5.78
CA ARG A 296 8.70 1.00 -5.95
C ARG A 296 8.13 0.91 -7.37
N LEU A 297 7.89 2.05 -8.00
CA LEU A 297 7.24 2.17 -9.30
C LEU A 297 8.21 2.46 -10.46
N GLN A 298 9.51 2.63 -10.21
CA GLN A 298 10.47 2.80 -11.29
C GLN A 298 10.56 1.54 -12.16
N ILE A 299 10.65 1.76 -13.47
CA ILE A 299 11.01 0.72 -14.44
C ILE A 299 12.51 0.44 -14.30
N ARG A 300 12.88 -0.81 -14.09
CA ARG A 300 14.27 -1.28 -14.03
C ARG A 300 14.64 -1.95 -15.34
N ASN A 301 15.94 -1.98 -15.64
CA ASN A 301 16.44 -2.75 -16.77
C ASN A 301 16.23 -4.25 -16.47
N GLY A 302 15.45 -4.93 -17.31
CA GLY A 302 15.08 -6.33 -17.11
C GLY A 302 13.64 -6.56 -16.66
N ASP A 303 12.88 -5.50 -16.38
CA ASP A 303 11.41 -5.54 -16.25
C ASP A 303 10.71 -5.65 -17.62
#